data_AF-A0A3S4CGI2-F1
#
_entry.id   AF-A0A3S4CGI2-F1
#
_cell.length_a   1.000
_cell.length_b   1.000
_cell.length_c   1.000
_cell.angle_alpha   90.00
_cell.angle_beta   90.00
_cell.angle_gamma   90.00
#
_symmetry.space_group_name_H-M   'P 1'
#
loop_
_entity.id
_entity.type
_entity.pdbx_description
1 polymer ?
#
loop_
_entity_poly.entity_id
_entity_poly.type
_entity_poly.pdbx_seq_one_letter_code
_entity_poly.pdbx_strand_id
1 'polypeptide(L)'
;MGQLVDVRGKFHAAACRPGGVDRRGAMRSAEISLSDLRSSIEDAVRERLTPLIEALRAWDSADVAACCDWAAALRDLAGLAEMHLLTEVAMHCFDCLDLIAIDGASMSGAEAACYADALAFAAQGQCSGRDLTRYGPLLQDLGTLTGRIATRRVRQG
;
A
#
# COMPACT_ATOMS: atom_id res chain seq x y z
N MET A 1 42.98 11.89 31.57
CA MET A 1 41.67 12.33 32.09
C MET A 1 40.92 13.02 30.96
N GLY A 2 39.95 12.35 30.35
CA GLY A 2 39.14 12.92 29.26
C GLY A 2 37.94 13.67 29.85
N GLN A 3 37.87 14.98 29.64
CA GLN A 3 36.73 15.81 30.00
C GLN A 3 35.53 15.40 29.13
N LEU A 4 34.50 14.80 29.75
CA LEU A 4 33.17 14.71 29.16
C LEU A 4 32.63 16.13 29.03
N VAL A 5 32.87 16.75 27.87
CA VAL A 5 32.27 18.02 27.51
C VAL A 5 30.77 17.78 27.41
N ASP A 6 29.99 18.46 28.25
CA ASP A 6 28.54 18.42 28.28
C ASP A 6 27.98 18.84 26.90
N VAL A 7 27.70 17.84 26.05
CA VAL A 7 27.25 18.02 24.66
C VAL A 7 25.92 18.78 24.59
N ARG A 8 25.15 18.85 25.69
CA ARG A 8 23.91 19.63 25.75
C ARG A 8 24.14 21.14 25.59
N GLY A 9 25.28 21.68 26.04
CA GLY A 9 25.51 23.13 26.05
C GLY A 9 25.79 23.74 24.66
N LYS A 10 26.52 23.04 23.80
CA LYS A 10 26.98 23.59 22.50
C LYS A 10 25.89 23.63 21.44
N PHE A 11 25.03 22.60 21.37
CA PHE A 11 23.90 22.57 20.43
C PHE A 11 22.83 23.60 20.81
N HIS A 12 22.54 23.74 22.11
CA HIS A 12 21.54 24.68 22.59
C HIS A 12 21.98 26.14 22.35
N ALA A 13 23.25 26.47 22.62
CA ALA A 13 23.80 27.80 22.36
C ALA A 13 23.91 28.17 20.86
N ALA A 14 23.93 27.19 19.96
CA ALA A 14 23.89 27.42 18.51
C ALA A 14 22.45 27.59 17.99
N ALA A 15 21.49 26.82 18.53
CA ALA A 15 20.08 26.89 18.17
C ALA A 15 19.37 28.17 18.67
N CYS A 16 19.83 28.77 19.77
CA CYS A 16 19.24 29.98 20.35
C CYS A 16 19.83 31.31 19.86
N ARG A 17 20.69 31.32 18.82
CA ARG A 17 21.20 32.56 18.20
C ARG A 17 20.12 33.20 17.34
N PRO A 18 20.17 34.52 17.07
CA PRO A 18 19.33 35.13 16.03
C PRO A 18 19.57 34.41 14.69
N GLY A 19 18.54 33.74 14.15
CA GLY A 19 18.63 32.87 12.96
C GLY A 19 18.87 31.37 13.24
N GLY A 20 19.02 30.96 14.51
CA GLY A 20 19.05 29.56 14.91
C GLY A 20 17.65 28.95 14.92
N VAL A 21 17.52 27.72 14.43
CA VAL A 21 16.24 27.00 14.43
C VAL A 21 16.00 26.48 15.85
N ASP A 22 15.06 27.09 16.57
CA ASP A 22 14.57 26.54 17.84
C ASP A 22 14.07 25.11 17.61
N ARG A 23 14.34 24.21 18.56
CA ARG A 23 13.93 22.80 18.52
C ARG A 23 12.43 22.66 18.23
N ARG A 24 11.61 23.56 18.76
CA ARG A 24 10.16 23.59 18.49
C ARG A 24 9.83 23.96 17.04
N GLY A 25 10.59 24.89 16.44
CA GLY A 25 10.47 25.26 15.03
C GLY A 25 10.92 24.13 14.08
N ALA A 26 12.03 23.47 14.42
CA ALA A 26 12.50 22.30 13.67
C ALA A 26 11.50 21.13 13.73
N MET A 27 10.95 20.84 14.91
CA MET A 27 9.94 19.79 15.08
C MET A 27 8.64 20.13 14.33
N ARG A 28 8.15 21.37 14.43
CA ARG A 28 6.96 21.80 13.68
C ARG A 28 7.17 21.74 12.16
N SER A 29 8.34 22.16 11.67
CA SER A 29 8.66 22.06 10.24
C SER A 29 8.72 20.60 9.79
N ALA A 30 9.30 19.71 10.60
CA ALA A 30 9.32 18.28 10.32
C ALA A 30 7.91 17.67 10.34
N GLU A 31 7.06 18.07 11.28
CA GLU A 31 5.65 17.63 11.36
C GLU A 31 4.86 18.06 10.11
N ILE A 32 5.04 19.29 9.63
CA ILE A 32 4.42 19.78 8.39
C ILE A 32 4.92 18.97 7.19
N SER A 33 6.23 18.79 7.05
CA SER A 33 6.80 17.99 5.96
C SER A 33 6.34 16.53 5.98
N LEU A 34 6.19 15.93 7.15
CA LEU A 34 5.64 14.57 7.30
C LEU A 34 4.15 14.51 6.94
N SER A 35 3.38 15.54 7.31
CA SER A 35 1.97 15.65 6.92
C SER A 35 1.81 15.78 5.41
N ASP A 36 2.60 16.62 4.76
CA ASP A 36 2.58 16.82 3.30
C ASP A 36 2.98 15.54 2.56
N LEU A 37 4.02 14.86 3.05
CA LEU A 37 4.47 13.57 2.51
C LEU A 37 3.37 12.51 2.64
N ARG A 38 2.72 12.43 3.81
CA ARG A 38 1.62 11.49 4.02
C ARG A 38 0.46 11.77 3.06
N SER A 39 0.06 13.02 2.91
CA SER A 39 -1.00 13.40 1.94
C SER A 39 -0.62 12.99 0.53
N SER A 40 0.64 13.24 0.13
CA SER A 40 1.14 12.87 -1.19
C SER A 40 1.10 11.35 -1.44
N ILE A 41 1.41 10.54 -0.42
CA ILE A 41 1.32 9.08 -0.51
C ILE A 41 -0.15 8.65 -0.60
N GLU A 42 -1.05 9.24 0.19
CA GLU A 42 -2.48 8.93 0.14
C GLU A 42 -3.14 9.30 -1.21
N ASP A 43 -2.66 10.36 -1.87
CA ASP A 43 -3.05 10.71 -3.23
C ASP A 43 -2.50 9.70 -4.24
N ALA A 44 -1.22 9.34 -4.15
CA ALA A 44 -0.61 8.33 -5.01
C ALA A 44 -1.28 6.94 -4.87
N VAL A 45 -1.70 6.56 -3.66
CA VAL A 45 -2.51 5.35 -3.41
C VAL A 45 -3.80 5.42 -4.23
N ARG A 46 -4.52 6.55 -4.19
CA ARG A 46 -5.77 6.73 -4.95
C ARG A 46 -5.54 6.66 -6.46
N GLU A 47 -4.47 7.28 -6.96
CA GLU A 47 -4.11 7.25 -8.37
C GLU A 47 -3.82 5.85 -8.92
N ARG A 48 -3.41 4.90 -8.07
CA ARG A 48 -3.21 3.49 -8.45
C ARG A 48 -4.43 2.62 -8.19
N LEU A 49 -5.15 2.90 -7.09
CA LEU A 49 -6.31 2.14 -6.67
C LEU A 49 -7.48 2.27 -7.66
N THR A 50 -7.83 3.50 -8.06
CA THR A 50 -8.98 3.76 -8.92
C THR A 50 -8.90 3.03 -10.27
N PRO A 51 -7.82 3.18 -11.07
CA PRO A 51 -7.74 2.49 -12.36
C PRO A 51 -7.70 0.96 -12.20
N LEU A 52 -7.08 0.45 -11.13
CA LEU A 52 -7.08 -0.98 -10.85
C LEU A 52 -8.49 -1.52 -10.58
N ILE A 53 -9.27 -0.84 -9.72
CA ILE A 53 -10.66 -1.24 -9.43
C ILE A 53 -11.51 -1.17 -10.71
N GLU A 54 -11.37 -0.11 -11.51
CA GLU A 54 -12.11 0.04 -12.76
C GLU A 54 -11.79 -1.07 -13.76
N ALA A 55 -10.51 -1.39 -13.94
CA ALA A 55 -10.07 -2.45 -14.82
C ALA A 55 -10.54 -3.84 -14.35
N LEU A 56 -10.47 -4.13 -13.05
CA LEU A 56 -10.99 -5.38 -12.48
C LEU A 56 -12.52 -5.52 -12.65
N ARG A 57 -13.26 -4.41 -12.59
CA ARG A 57 -14.71 -4.41 -12.87
C ARG A 57 -15.03 -4.57 -14.35
N ALA A 58 -14.14 -4.10 -15.23
CA ALA A 58 -14.22 -4.24 -16.68
C ALA A 58 -13.28 -5.36 -17.20
N TRP A 59 -13.22 -6.48 -16.48
CA TRP A 59 -12.18 -7.51 -16.65
C TRP A 59 -12.01 -8.02 -18.09
N ASP A 60 -13.11 -8.20 -18.82
CA ASP A 60 -13.07 -8.76 -20.18
C ASP A 60 -12.29 -7.88 -21.18
N SER A 61 -12.06 -6.59 -20.87
CA SER A 61 -11.23 -5.68 -21.65
C SER A 61 -10.03 -5.14 -20.87
N ALA A 62 -9.69 -5.76 -19.74
CA ALA A 62 -8.60 -5.29 -18.89
C ALA A 62 -7.23 -5.61 -19.50
N ASP A 63 -6.31 -4.66 -19.39
CA ASP A 63 -4.89 -4.90 -19.63
C ASP A 63 -4.27 -5.51 -18.37
N VAL A 64 -4.05 -6.82 -18.39
CA VAL A 64 -3.54 -7.58 -17.24
C VAL A 64 -2.16 -7.08 -16.80
N ALA A 65 -1.29 -6.69 -17.73
CA ALA A 65 0.05 -6.21 -17.40
C ALA A 65 -0.02 -4.88 -16.65
N ALA A 66 -0.85 -3.95 -17.12
CA ALA A 66 -1.09 -2.69 -16.42
C ALA A 66 -1.71 -2.91 -15.03
N CYS A 67 -2.66 -3.85 -14.91
CA CYS A 67 -3.23 -4.24 -13.63
C CYS A 67 -2.19 -4.78 -12.64
N CYS A 68 -1.25 -5.63 -13.09
CA CYS A 68 -0.13 -6.11 -12.26
C CYS A 68 0.71 -4.94 -11.73
N ASP A 69 1.10 -4.02 -12.61
CA ASP A 69 1.92 -2.86 -12.24
C ASP A 69 1.20 -1.97 -11.22
N TRP A 70 -0.09 -1.72 -11.41
CA TRP A 70 -0.89 -0.95 -10.45
C TRP A 70 -1.03 -1.68 -9.11
N ALA A 71 -1.27 -2.99 -9.10
CA ALA A 71 -1.38 -3.77 -7.86
C ALA A 71 -0.06 -3.79 -7.07
N ALA A 72 1.07 -3.97 -7.76
CA ALA A 72 2.40 -3.91 -7.14
C ALA A 72 2.68 -2.53 -6.54
N ALA A 73 2.46 -1.46 -7.31
CA ALA A 73 2.65 -0.09 -6.85
C ALA A 73 1.72 0.24 -5.67
N LEU A 74 0.47 -0.22 -5.73
CA LEU A 74 -0.52 -0.02 -4.67
C LEU A 74 -0.10 -0.70 -3.36
N ARG A 75 0.39 -1.95 -3.41
CA ARG A 75 0.90 -2.67 -2.24
C ARG A 75 2.00 -1.86 -1.54
N ASP A 76 2.97 -1.38 -2.33
CA ASP A 76 4.14 -0.66 -1.80
C ASP A 76 3.73 0.69 -1.20
N LEU A 77 2.90 1.46 -1.90
CA LEU A 77 2.39 2.75 -1.42
C LEU A 77 1.51 2.60 -0.17
N ALA A 78 0.62 1.61 -0.15
CA ALA A 78 -0.23 1.31 1.00
C ALA A 78 0.60 0.91 2.22
N GLY A 79 1.69 0.15 2.01
CA GLY A 79 2.63 -0.22 3.07
C GLY A 79 3.30 1.01 3.69
N LEU A 80 3.73 1.95 2.85
CA LEU A 80 4.29 3.23 3.31
C LEU A 80 3.28 4.09 4.07
N ALA A 81 2.00 4.04 3.70
CA ALA A 81 0.91 4.77 4.35
C ALA A 81 0.34 4.05 5.61
N GLU A 82 0.94 2.94 6.04
CA GLU A 82 0.44 2.09 7.13
C GLU A 82 -1.00 1.58 6.90
N MET A 83 -1.44 1.46 5.65
CA MET A 83 -2.76 0.92 5.27
C MET A 83 -2.70 -0.61 5.17
N HIS A 84 -2.49 -1.30 6.29
CA HIS A 84 -2.09 -2.71 6.30
C HIS A 84 -3.09 -3.64 5.59
N LEU A 85 -4.40 -3.44 5.78
CA LEU A 85 -5.39 -4.27 5.07
C LEU A 85 -5.30 -4.07 3.55
N LEU A 86 -5.13 -2.82 3.10
CA LEU A 86 -5.00 -2.52 1.68
C LEU A 86 -3.72 -3.13 1.10
N THR A 87 -2.62 -3.12 1.85
CA THR A 87 -1.38 -3.82 1.47
C THR A 87 -1.61 -5.31 1.25
N GLU A 88 -2.26 -6.01 2.18
CA GLU A 88 -2.53 -7.45 2.07
C GLU A 88 -3.48 -7.78 0.91
N VAL A 89 -4.55 -7.00 0.75
CA VAL A 89 -5.50 -7.22 -0.36
C VAL A 89 -4.83 -6.92 -1.71
N ALA A 90 -4.02 -5.86 -1.80
CA ALA A 90 -3.25 -5.55 -3.00
C ALA A 90 -2.22 -6.64 -3.31
N MET A 91 -1.60 -7.25 -2.30
CA MET A 91 -0.70 -8.40 -2.48
C MET A 91 -1.45 -9.61 -3.05
N HIS A 92 -2.60 -9.99 -2.48
CA HIS A 92 -3.40 -11.09 -3.03
C HIS A 92 -3.88 -10.82 -4.46
N CYS A 93 -4.24 -9.58 -4.76
CA CYS A 93 -4.62 -9.16 -6.10
C CYS A 93 -3.44 -9.26 -7.07
N PHE A 94 -2.26 -8.76 -6.67
CA PHE A 94 -1.03 -8.87 -7.45
C PHE A 94 -0.68 -10.33 -7.72
N ASP A 95 -0.64 -11.18 -6.70
CA ASP A 95 -0.32 -12.61 -6.86
C ASP A 95 -1.29 -13.28 -7.85
N CYS A 96 -2.57 -12.95 -7.80
CA CYS A 96 -3.55 -13.46 -8.74
C CYS A 96 -3.31 -12.97 -10.17
N LEU A 97 -3.04 -11.68 -10.35
CA LEU A 97 -2.78 -11.09 -11.66
C LEU A 97 -1.47 -11.61 -12.27
N ASP A 98 -0.46 -11.83 -11.44
CA ASP A 98 0.84 -12.42 -11.84
C ASP A 98 0.66 -13.86 -12.35
N LEU A 99 -0.14 -14.68 -11.67
CA LEU A 99 -0.51 -16.02 -12.15
C LEU A 99 -1.21 -15.98 -13.52
N ILE A 100 -2.01 -14.95 -13.79
CA ILE A 100 -2.69 -14.80 -15.09
C ILE A 100 -1.68 -14.35 -16.16
N ALA A 101 -0.86 -13.35 -15.84
CA ALA A 101 0.09 -12.76 -16.77
C ALA A 101 1.25 -13.70 -17.14
N ILE A 102 1.78 -14.44 -16.16
CA ILE A 102 2.98 -15.29 -16.33
C ILE A 102 2.59 -16.74 -16.57
N ASP A 103 1.72 -17.31 -15.74
CA ASP A 103 1.40 -18.74 -15.80
C ASP A 103 0.21 -19.05 -16.72
N GLY A 104 -0.41 -18.04 -17.32
CA GLY A 104 -1.57 -18.20 -18.21
C GLY A 104 -2.79 -18.77 -17.50
N ALA A 105 -2.94 -18.53 -16.19
CA ALA A 105 -4.16 -18.87 -15.47
C ALA A 105 -5.35 -18.03 -15.98
N SER A 106 -6.56 -18.57 -15.86
CA SER A 106 -7.78 -17.85 -16.25
C SER A 106 -8.59 -17.40 -15.02
N MET A 107 -9.00 -16.12 -15.02
CA MET A 107 -9.92 -15.54 -14.04
C MET A 107 -11.21 -15.09 -14.74
N SER A 108 -12.35 -15.30 -14.08
CA SER A 108 -13.64 -14.80 -14.56
C SER A 108 -13.91 -13.37 -14.09
N GLY A 109 -14.81 -12.66 -14.77
CA GLY A 109 -15.19 -11.29 -14.37
C GLY A 109 -15.79 -11.20 -12.97
N ALA A 110 -16.49 -12.25 -12.50
CA ALA A 110 -17.03 -12.29 -11.13
C ALA A 110 -15.90 -12.37 -10.07
N GLU A 111 -14.84 -13.12 -10.36
CA GLU A 111 -13.69 -13.24 -9.46
C GLU A 111 -12.86 -11.96 -9.47
N ALA A 112 -12.70 -11.32 -10.63
CA ALA A 112 -12.09 -10.01 -10.75
C ALA A 112 -12.87 -8.95 -9.93
N ALA A 113 -14.20 -8.98 -10.02
CA ALA A 113 -15.07 -8.11 -9.22
C ALA A 113 -14.90 -8.35 -7.71
N CYS A 114 -14.70 -9.60 -7.26
CA CYS A 114 -14.40 -9.89 -5.85
C CYS A 114 -13.11 -9.19 -5.38
N TYR A 115 -12.04 -9.20 -6.18
CA TYR A 115 -10.83 -8.44 -5.86
C TYR A 115 -11.08 -6.93 -5.87
N ALA A 116 -11.84 -6.43 -6.84
CA ALA A 116 -12.19 -5.00 -6.92
C ALA A 116 -12.94 -4.53 -5.66
N ASP A 117 -13.91 -5.32 -5.20
CA ASP A 117 -14.70 -4.99 -4.00
C ASP A 117 -13.87 -5.12 -2.72
N ALA A 118 -12.98 -6.11 -2.64
CA ALA A 118 -12.04 -6.22 -1.53
C ALA A 118 -11.09 -5.02 -1.45
N LEU A 119 -10.55 -4.56 -2.59
CA LEU A 119 -9.69 -3.37 -2.68
C LEU A 119 -10.46 -2.10 -2.27
N ALA A 120 -11.68 -1.93 -2.79
CA ALA A 120 -12.56 -0.81 -2.45
C ALA A 120 -12.89 -0.80 -0.95
N PHE A 121 -13.14 -1.96 -0.35
CA PHE A 121 -13.39 -2.11 1.07
C PHE A 121 -12.15 -1.79 1.92
N ALA A 122 -10.99 -2.30 1.53
CA ALA A 122 -9.74 -2.10 2.25
C ALA A 122 -9.26 -0.63 2.24
N ALA A 123 -9.62 0.12 1.20
CA ALA A 123 -9.32 1.54 1.08
C ALA A 123 -10.20 2.45 1.95
N GLN A 124 -11.26 1.93 2.59
CA GLN A 124 -12.11 2.72 3.46
C GLN A 124 -11.33 3.14 4.72
N GLY A 125 -11.43 4.41 5.13
CA GLY A 125 -10.69 4.95 6.27
C GLY A 125 -10.94 4.23 7.62
N GLN A 126 -12.01 3.44 7.73
CA GLN A 126 -12.27 2.60 8.90
C GLN A 126 -11.37 1.36 8.99
N CYS A 127 -10.67 1.03 7.90
CA CYS A 127 -9.74 -0.08 7.78
C CYS A 127 -8.28 0.30 8.03
N SER A 128 -8.00 1.56 8.36
CA SER A 128 -6.65 2.01 8.73
C SER A 128 -6.27 1.48 10.11
N GLY A 129 -5.27 0.62 10.19
CA GLY A 129 -4.78 0.07 11.45
C GLY A 129 -3.94 -1.17 11.23
N ARG A 130 -3.09 -1.49 12.20
CA ARG A 130 -2.17 -2.63 12.12
C ARG A 130 -2.82 -3.97 12.49
N ASP A 131 -3.94 -3.93 13.21
CA ASP A 131 -4.64 -5.14 13.63
C ASP A 131 -5.55 -5.66 12.51
N LEU A 132 -5.13 -6.78 11.93
CA LEU A 132 -5.84 -7.46 10.86
C LEU A 132 -6.73 -8.60 11.35
N THR A 133 -6.80 -8.86 12.66
CA THR A 133 -7.50 -10.03 13.22
C THR A 133 -8.97 -10.09 12.78
N ARG A 134 -9.65 -8.94 12.75
CA ARG A 134 -11.06 -8.83 12.31
C ARG A 134 -11.28 -9.06 10.81
N TYR A 135 -10.21 -9.02 10.02
CA TYR A 135 -10.24 -9.22 8.56
C TYR A 135 -9.68 -10.58 8.13
N GLY A 136 -9.30 -11.44 9.09
CA GLY A 136 -8.80 -12.79 8.83
C GLY A 136 -9.66 -13.59 7.84
N PRO A 137 -11.00 -13.63 7.99
CA PRO A 137 -11.88 -14.33 7.04
C PRO A 137 -11.75 -13.81 5.60
N LEU A 138 -11.72 -12.49 5.40
CA LEU A 138 -11.55 -11.87 4.08
C LEU A 138 -10.23 -12.29 3.44
N LEU A 139 -9.12 -12.22 4.19
CA LEU A 139 -7.79 -12.59 3.68
C LEU A 139 -7.72 -14.09 3.36
N GLN A 140 -8.34 -14.93 4.18
CA GLN A 140 -8.45 -16.36 3.92
C GLN A 140 -9.27 -16.67 2.66
N ASP A 141 -10.38 -15.96 2.45
CA ASP A 141 -11.22 -16.12 1.27
C ASP A 141 -10.48 -15.68 -0.01
N LEU A 142 -9.76 -14.56 0.05
CA LEU A 142 -8.90 -14.10 -1.06
C LEU A 142 -7.77 -15.08 -1.35
N GLY A 143 -7.07 -15.59 -0.34
CA GLY A 143 -6.06 -16.63 -0.51
C GLY A 143 -6.63 -17.91 -1.12
N THR A 144 -7.84 -18.30 -0.71
CA THR A 144 -8.56 -19.45 -1.28
C THR A 144 -8.92 -19.21 -2.74
N LEU A 145 -9.37 -18.01 -3.09
CA LEU A 145 -9.68 -17.61 -4.46
C LEU A 145 -8.42 -17.63 -5.34
N THR A 146 -7.33 -17.00 -4.90
CA THR A 146 -6.04 -17.02 -5.61
C THR A 146 -5.57 -18.46 -5.84
N GLY A 147 -5.67 -19.31 -4.81
CA GLY A 147 -5.32 -20.73 -4.91
C GLY A 147 -6.18 -21.49 -5.93
N ARG A 148 -7.49 -21.21 -6.00
CA ARG A 148 -8.37 -21.80 -7.03
C ARG A 148 -8.05 -21.33 -8.44
N ILE A 149 -7.59 -20.09 -8.60
CA ILE A 149 -7.16 -19.56 -9.90
C ILE A 149 -5.83 -20.21 -10.31
N ALA A 150 -4.89 -20.37 -9.37
CA ALA A 150 -3.62 -21.04 -9.61
C ALA A 150 -3.76 -22.49 -10.11
N THR A 151 -4.83 -23.21 -9.73
CA THR A 151 -5.07 -24.58 -10.23
C THR A 151 -5.64 -24.63 -11.65
N ARG A 152 -6.10 -23.50 -12.20
CA ARG A 152 -6.66 -23.40 -13.57
C ARG A 152 -5.61 -23.10 -14.63
N ARG A 153 -4.32 -23.20 -14.30
CA ARG A 153 -3.22 -23.06 -15.27
C ARG A 153 -3.52 -23.90 -16.50
N VAL A 154 -3.52 -23.25 -17.66
CA VAL A 154 -3.61 -23.95 -18.94
C VAL A 154 -2.37 -24.84 -19.03
N ARG A 155 -2.56 -26.16 -19.09
CA ARG A 155 -1.48 -27.08 -19.48
C ARG A 155 -1.00 -26.65 -20.86
N GLN A 156 0.13 -25.95 -20.92
CA GLN A 156 0.86 -25.81 -22.17
C GLN A 156 1.37 -27.21 -22.53
N GLY A 157 0.70 -27.83 -23.50
CA GLY A 157 1.14 -29.06 -24.15
C GLY A 157 2.13 -28.76 -25.26
#